data_AF-A0A6C0DQ98-F1
#
_entry.id   AF-A0A6C0DQ98-F1
#
_cell.length_a   1.000
_cell.length_b   1.000
_cell.length_c   1.000
_cell.angle_alpha   90.00
_cell.angle_beta   90.00
_cell.angle_gamma   90.00
#
_symmetry.space_group_name_H-M   'P 1'
#
loop_
_entity.id
_entity.type
_entity.pdbx_description
1 polymer ?
#
loop_
_entity_poly.entity_id
_entity_poly.type
_entity_poly.pdbx_seq_one_letter_code
_entity_poly.pdbx_strand_id
1 'polypeptide(L)'
;MSVHEFISAFTTEFASNPGYYSDIAELLDFTITEFVSSNTIEDNKKLIDEFAGDTINAINLYNENLGELDFKNTPLEIVYQHLAHISIFVKCYPEMEKMFPEFDEKLFITEITTEYHSHPECYDDPADLLEVYIDDYVTNNTFATNKQIVTMYSTDIKSAMQNYQQHLGGIDILTTPIDVVYEKLAFSTLFIHFYPLIS
;
A
#
# COMPACT_ATOMS: atom_id res chain seq x y z
N MET A 1 10.85 21.22 -10.27
CA MET A 1 11.02 20.23 -9.20
C MET A 1 11.02 18.88 -9.87
N SER A 2 12.10 18.13 -9.72
CA SER A 2 12.23 16.78 -10.27
C SER A 2 11.48 15.75 -9.42
N VAL A 3 11.23 14.56 -9.98
CA VAL A 3 10.66 13.41 -9.26
C VAL A 3 11.41 13.14 -7.95
N HIS A 4 12.75 13.12 -7.98
CA HIS A 4 13.57 12.85 -6.81
C HIS A 4 13.44 13.95 -5.74
N GLU A 5 13.36 15.21 -6.13
CA GLU A 5 13.18 16.32 -5.19
C GLU A 5 11.81 16.26 -4.51
N PHE A 6 10.75 15.98 -5.27
CA PHE A 6 9.40 15.82 -4.74
C PHE A 6 9.34 14.63 -3.77
N ILE A 7 9.88 13.49 -4.19
CA ILE A 7 9.93 12.28 -3.35
C ILE A 7 10.68 12.57 -2.04
N SER A 8 11.85 13.20 -2.11
CA SER A 8 12.66 13.49 -0.92
C SER A 8 11.98 14.48 0.03
N ALA A 9 11.26 15.47 -0.49
CA ALA A 9 10.51 16.41 0.34
C ALA A 9 9.33 15.72 1.03
N PHE A 10 8.58 14.90 0.28
CA PHE A 10 7.45 14.14 0.78
C PHE A 10 7.86 13.10 1.84
N THR A 11 8.93 12.34 1.61
CA THR A 11 9.43 11.34 2.58
C THR A 11 9.87 11.97 3.89
N THR A 12 10.46 13.17 3.84
CA THR A 12 10.85 13.93 5.03
C THR A 12 9.62 14.35 5.84
N GLU A 13 8.56 14.80 5.17
CA GLU A 13 7.31 15.21 5.81
C GLU A 13 6.58 14.01 6.44
N PHE A 14 6.49 12.89 5.72
CA PHE A 14 5.88 11.65 6.21
C PHE A 14 6.61 11.09 7.43
N ALA A 15 7.94 10.97 7.37
CA ALA A 15 8.75 10.48 8.48
C ALA A 15 8.66 11.38 9.74
N SER A 16 8.32 12.65 9.57
CA SER A 16 8.18 13.60 10.67
C SER A 16 6.80 13.56 11.34
N ASN A 17 5.78 12.96 10.70
CA ASN A 17 4.39 12.92 11.17
C ASN A 17 3.73 11.53 11.08
N PRO A 18 4.34 10.46 11.62
CA PRO A 18 3.90 9.07 11.41
C PRO A 18 2.52 8.71 12.01
N GLY A 19 1.88 9.60 12.78
CA GLY A 19 0.59 9.35 13.44
C GLY A 19 -0.61 10.11 12.86
N TYR A 20 -0.42 10.92 11.81
CA TYR A 20 -1.49 11.78 11.26
C TYR A 20 -2.16 11.22 10.00
N TYR A 21 -1.54 10.26 9.32
CA TYR A 21 -2.02 9.73 8.05
C TYR A 21 -2.03 8.21 8.09
N SER A 22 -3.19 7.62 7.83
CA SER A 22 -3.42 6.16 7.84
C SER A 22 -2.86 5.45 6.60
N ASP A 23 -2.68 6.18 5.51
CA ASP A 23 -2.31 5.65 4.21
C ASP A 23 -1.38 6.64 3.47
N ILE A 24 -0.28 6.13 2.91
CA ILE A 24 0.66 6.91 2.13
C ILE A 24 0.04 7.43 0.83
N ALA A 25 -0.91 6.69 0.25
CA ALA A 25 -1.69 7.13 -0.91
C ALA A 25 -2.52 8.37 -0.58
N GLU A 26 -3.19 8.39 0.57
CA GLU A 26 -4.02 9.51 1.02
C GLU A 26 -3.17 10.78 1.26
N LEU A 27 -2.02 10.63 1.94
CA LEU A 27 -1.12 11.78 2.13
C LEU A 27 -0.56 12.28 0.79
N LEU A 28 -0.21 11.36 -0.11
CA LEU A 28 0.30 11.70 -1.44
C LEU A 28 -0.75 12.44 -2.27
N ASP A 29 -1.97 11.94 -2.32
CA ASP A 29 -3.11 12.57 -2.99
C ASP A 29 -3.36 13.98 -2.46
N PHE A 30 -3.41 14.14 -1.13
CA PHE A 30 -3.62 15.43 -0.48
C PHE A 30 -2.48 16.42 -0.80
N THR A 31 -1.24 15.99 -0.63
CA THR A 31 -0.05 16.83 -0.85
C THR A 31 0.04 17.29 -2.29
N ILE A 32 -0.19 16.39 -3.25
CA ILE A 32 -0.19 16.74 -4.67
C ILE A 32 -1.33 17.70 -4.97
N THR A 33 -2.53 17.47 -4.42
CA THR A 33 -3.69 18.36 -4.61
C THR A 33 -3.41 19.77 -4.12
N GLU A 34 -2.86 19.94 -2.92
CA GLU A 34 -2.48 21.26 -2.41
C GLU A 34 -1.38 21.91 -3.27
N PHE A 35 -0.41 21.11 -3.70
CA PHE A 35 0.68 21.59 -4.54
C PHE A 35 0.20 22.09 -5.91
N VAL A 36 -0.58 21.29 -6.64
CA VAL A 36 -1.02 21.67 -8.00
C VAL A 36 -2.12 22.73 -8.00
N SER A 37 -2.96 22.78 -6.95
CA SER A 37 -4.06 23.75 -6.84
C SER A 37 -3.59 25.19 -6.63
N SER A 38 -2.39 25.37 -6.06
CA SER A 38 -1.76 26.68 -5.86
C SER A 38 -0.93 27.16 -7.06
N ASN A 39 -0.71 26.30 -8.06
CA ASN A 39 0.10 26.59 -9.22
C ASN A 39 -0.68 27.30 -10.33
N THR A 40 0.06 28.08 -11.13
CA THR A 40 -0.48 28.58 -12.41
C THR A 40 -0.61 27.44 -13.43
N ILE A 41 -1.41 27.64 -14.49
CA ILE A 41 -1.50 26.69 -15.62
C ILE A 41 -0.10 26.38 -16.19
N GLU A 42 0.75 27.39 -16.29
CA GLU A 42 2.08 27.26 -16.90
C GLU A 42 3.04 26.48 -16.02
N ASP A 43 2.87 26.53 -14.70
CA ASP A 43 3.65 25.71 -13.77
C ASP A 43 3.15 24.27 -13.77
N ASN A 44 1.83 24.06 -13.82
CA ASN A 44 1.25 22.72 -13.96
C ASN A 44 1.63 22.05 -15.30
N LYS A 45 1.78 22.81 -16.39
CA LYS A 45 2.33 22.27 -17.65
C LYS A 45 3.77 21.78 -17.51
N LYS A 46 4.63 22.50 -16.79
CA LYS A 46 6.02 22.04 -16.55
C LYS A 46 6.04 20.74 -15.75
N LEU A 47 5.13 20.58 -14.78
CA LEU A 47 4.98 19.33 -14.03
C LEU A 47 4.50 18.19 -14.95
N ILE A 48 3.53 18.45 -15.81
CA ILE A 48 3.07 17.47 -16.80
C ILE A 48 4.22 17.03 -17.71
N ASP A 49 5.00 17.97 -18.25
CA ASP A 49 6.13 17.66 -19.14
C ASP A 49 7.21 16.85 -18.39
N GLU A 50 7.47 17.16 -17.12
CA GLU A 50 8.46 16.44 -16.31
C GLU A 50 8.00 15.02 -15.94
N PHE A 51 6.74 14.85 -15.52
CA PHE A 51 6.26 13.60 -14.92
C PHE A 51 5.56 12.66 -15.92
N ALA A 52 4.94 13.20 -16.97
CA ALA A 52 4.26 12.44 -18.03
C ALA A 52 4.90 12.61 -19.43
N GLY A 53 5.87 13.51 -19.58
CA GLY A 53 6.56 13.79 -20.85
C GLY A 53 5.85 14.81 -21.72
N ASP A 54 4.51 14.77 -21.77
CA ASP A 54 3.67 15.76 -22.45
C ASP A 54 2.20 15.70 -21.99
N THR A 55 1.40 16.67 -22.45
CA THR A 55 -0.03 16.76 -22.12
C THR A 55 -0.86 15.59 -22.67
N ILE A 56 -0.51 15.01 -23.82
CA ILE A 56 -1.28 13.91 -24.41
C ILE A 56 -1.12 12.66 -23.54
N ASN A 57 0.11 12.37 -23.10
CA ASN A 57 0.39 11.26 -22.19
C ASN A 57 -0.32 11.47 -20.85
N ALA A 58 -0.34 12.69 -20.31
CA ALA A 58 -1.08 12.97 -19.07
C ALA A 58 -2.60 12.74 -19.23
N ILE A 59 -3.18 13.08 -20.39
CA ILE A 59 -4.60 12.78 -20.68
C ILE A 59 -4.84 11.28 -20.75
N ASN A 60 -3.92 10.53 -21.38
CA ASN A 60 -4.03 9.07 -21.44
C ASN A 60 -3.96 8.47 -20.02
N LEU A 61 -3.01 8.92 -19.19
CA LEU A 61 -2.91 8.52 -17.79
C LEU A 61 -4.18 8.85 -17.01
N TYR A 62 -4.75 10.04 -17.21
CA TYR A 62 -6.02 10.40 -16.58
C TYR A 62 -7.14 9.46 -16.99
N ASN A 63 -7.30 9.21 -18.29
CA ASN A 63 -8.37 8.36 -18.82
C ASN A 63 -8.24 6.90 -18.38
N GLU A 64 -7.01 6.38 -18.29
CA GLU A 64 -6.72 5.01 -17.86
C GLU A 64 -7.03 4.79 -16.37
N ASN A 65 -6.84 5.81 -15.52
CA ASN A 65 -6.94 5.66 -14.07
C ASN A 65 -8.24 6.24 -13.46
N LEU A 66 -8.77 7.33 -14.02
CA LEU A 66 -9.90 8.10 -13.46
C LEU A 66 -11.09 8.22 -14.41
N GLY A 67 -10.97 7.71 -15.65
CA GLY A 67 -12.01 7.81 -16.69
C GLY A 67 -11.94 9.10 -17.51
N GLU A 68 -12.94 9.34 -18.36
CA GLU A 68 -12.88 10.45 -19.33
C GLU A 68 -12.95 11.84 -18.67
N LEU A 69 -11.98 12.70 -18.99
CA LEU A 69 -11.99 14.10 -18.58
C LEU A 69 -12.94 14.94 -19.46
N ASP A 70 -13.91 15.63 -18.83
CA ASP A 70 -14.80 16.56 -19.53
C ASP A 70 -14.11 17.92 -19.76
N PHE A 71 -13.33 18.02 -20.83
CA PHE A 71 -12.68 19.27 -21.24
C PHE A 71 -13.64 20.41 -21.60
N LYS A 72 -14.92 20.10 -21.88
CA LYS A 72 -15.87 21.09 -22.39
C LYS A 72 -16.51 21.89 -21.27
N ASN A 73 -16.78 21.23 -20.13
CA ASN A 73 -17.45 21.86 -19.00
C ASN A 73 -16.51 22.13 -17.81
N THR A 74 -15.26 21.68 -17.88
CA THR A 74 -14.27 21.91 -16.83
C THR A 74 -13.41 23.15 -17.16
N PRO A 75 -13.23 24.10 -16.22
CA PRO A 75 -12.31 25.22 -16.42
C PRO A 75 -10.90 24.73 -16.75
N LEU A 76 -10.22 25.42 -17.68
CA LEU A 76 -8.91 25.00 -18.18
C LEU A 76 -7.86 24.86 -17.07
N GLU A 77 -7.94 25.71 -16.05
CA GLU A 77 -7.08 25.64 -14.87
C GLU A 77 -7.25 24.33 -14.11
N ILE A 78 -8.49 23.94 -13.83
CA ILE A 78 -8.82 22.67 -13.16
C ILE A 78 -8.39 21.47 -14.02
N VAL A 79 -8.55 21.55 -15.35
CA VAL A 79 -8.03 20.53 -16.27
C VAL A 79 -6.53 20.33 -16.07
N TYR A 80 -5.74 21.41 -16.09
CA TYR A 80 -4.29 21.28 -15.93
C TYR A 80 -3.87 20.86 -14.51
N GLN A 81 -4.64 21.24 -13.48
CA GLN A 81 -4.43 20.73 -12.11
C GLN A 81 -4.64 19.22 -12.05
N HIS A 82 -5.74 18.70 -12.62
CA HIS A 82 -6.02 17.26 -12.66
C HIS A 82 -4.96 16.49 -13.44
N LEU A 83 -4.53 17.01 -14.60
CA LEU A 83 -3.49 16.38 -15.40
C LEU A 83 -2.12 16.39 -14.70
N ALA A 84 -1.76 17.49 -14.04
CA ALA A 84 -0.52 17.56 -13.24
C ALA A 84 -0.59 16.61 -12.04
N HIS A 85 -1.73 16.56 -11.35
CA HIS A 85 -1.95 15.64 -10.23
C HIS A 85 -1.68 14.21 -10.67
N ILE A 86 -2.44 13.70 -11.65
CA ILE A 86 -2.34 12.28 -12.02
C ILE A 86 -0.95 11.93 -12.54
N SER A 87 -0.29 12.86 -13.23
CA SER A 87 1.09 12.68 -13.71
C SER A 87 2.06 12.48 -12.55
N ILE A 88 1.97 13.30 -11.49
CA ILE A 88 2.82 13.15 -10.31
C ILE A 88 2.45 11.89 -9.54
N PHE A 89 1.15 11.65 -9.30
CA PHE A 89 0.67 10.53 -8.49
C PHE A 89 1.10 9.19 -9.07
N VAL A 90 0.79 8.92 -10.33
CA VAL A 90 1.13 7.65 -11.00
C VAL A 90 2.64 7.42 -11.05
N LYS A 91 3.44 8.49 -11.10
CA LYS A 91 4.89 8.41 -11.16
C LYS A 91 5.54 8.21 -9.79
N CYS A 92 5.03 8.90 -8.77
CA CYS A 92 5.62 8.91 -7.44
C CYS A 92 5.10 7.79 -6.54
N TYR A 93 3.82 7.44 -6.63
CA TYR A 93 3.20 6.45 -5.75
C TYR A 93 3.93 5.09 -5.75
N PRO A 94 4.30 4.50 -6.90
CA PRO A 94 5.01 3.22 -6.89
C PRO A 94 6.42 3.28 -6.29
N GLU A 95 7.07 4.45 -6.30
CA GLU A 95 8.37 4.62 -5.63
C GLU A 95 8.18 4.83 -4.13
N MET A 96 7.11 5.51 -3.72
CA MET A 96 6.74 5.69 -2.31
C MET A 96 6.38 4.37 -1.64
N GLU A 97 5.57 3.55 -2.30
CA GLU A 97 5.18 2.21 -1.82
C GLU A 97 6.42 1.33 -1.54
N LYS A 98 7.48 1.44 -2.34
CA LYS A 98 8.75 0.73 -2.10
C LYS A 98 9.52 1.24 -0.88
N MET A 99 9.39 2.52 -0.55
CA MET A 99 10.11 3.17 0.56
C MET A 99 9.38 3.04 1.89
N PHE A 100 8.06 2.95 1.83
CA PHE A 100 7.18 2.78 2.99
C PHE A 100 6.23 1.63 2.69
N PRO A 101 6.72 0.38 2.70
CA PRO A 101 5.82 -0.75 2.62
C PRO A 101 4.84 -0.64 3.79
N GLU A 102 3.53 -0.79 3.52
CA GLU A 102 2.44 -0.79 4.52
C GLU A 102 2.70 -1.76 5.70
N PHE A 103 3.67 -2.66 5.52
CA PHE A 103 4.14 -3.60 6.50
C PHE A 103 5.67 -3.54 6.61
N ASP A 104 6.19 -2.90 7.66
CA ASP A 104 7.61 -3.01 8.04
C ASP A 104 7.81 -4.31 8.83
N GLU A 105 8.18 -5.37 8.10
CA GLU A 105 8.48 -6.70 8.65
C GLU A 105 9.44 -6.64 9.84
N LYS A 106 10.45 -5.77 9.79
CA LYS A 106 11.45 -5.70 10.86
C LYS A 106 10.86 -5.05 12.11
N LEU A 107 10.05 -4.00 11.94
CA LEU A 107 9.33 -3.38 13.04
C LEU A 107 8.34 -4.37 13.66
N PHE A 108 7.53 -5.06 12.84
CA PHE A 108 6.57 -6.05 13.27
C PHE A 108 7.21 -7.18 14.10
N ILE A 109 8.31 -7.76 13.61
CA ILE A 109 9.08 -8.79 14.34
C ILE A 109 9.63 -8.22 15.66
N THR A 110 10.15 -6.99 15.64
CA THR A 110 10.72 -6.34 16.82
C THR A 110 9.66 -6.09 17.89
N GLU A 111 8.46 -5.63 17.49
CA GLU A 111 7.34 -5.37 18.40
C GLU A 111 6.83 -6.66 19.04
N ILE A 112 6.56 -7.71 18.25
CA ILE A 112 6.12 -9.00 18.76
C ILE A 112 7.15 -9.62 19.69
N THR A 113 8.43 -9.58 19.30
CA THR A 113 9.52 -10.11 20.14
C THR A 113 9.61 -9.30 21.43
N THR A 114 9.52 -7.98 21.38
CA THR A 114 9.61 -7.12 22.57
C THR A 114 8.44 -7.35 23.50
N GLU A 115 7.21 -7.42 22.97
CA GLU A 115 5.98 -7.65 23.73
C GLU A 115 6.03 -9.01 24.44
N TYR A 116 6.40 -10.08 23.72
CA TYR A 116 6.54 -11.43 24.30
C TYR A 116 7.55 -11.47 25.46
N HIS A 117 8.73 -10.85 25.29
CA HIS A 117 9.75 -10.83 26.33
C HIS A 117 9.42 -9.87 27.49
N SER A 118 8.59 -8.86 27.26
CA SER A 118 8.17 -7.89 28.28
C SER A 118 7.01 -8.39 29.12
N HIS A 119 6.20 -9.31 28.57
CA HIS A 119 5.01 -9.89 29.20
C HIS A 119 5.00 -11.43 29.15
N PRO A 120 6.04 -12.11 29.67
CA PRO A 120 6.13 -13.58 29.66
C PRO A 120 5.03 -14.26 30.51
N GLU A 121 4.29 -13.50 31.32
CA GLU A 121 3.12 -13.97 32.06
C GLU A 121 1.83 -14.02 31.23
N CYS A 122 1.80 -13.34 30.08
CA CYS A 122 0.59 -13.19 29.25
C CYS A 122 0.52 -14.22 28.11
N TYR A 123 1.65 -14.79 27.70
CA TYR A 123 1.76 -15.66 26.53
C TYR A 123 2.68 -16.85 26.84
N ASP A 124 2.19 -18.07 26.60
CA ASP A 124 2.95 -19.30 26.84
C ASP A 124 3.87 -19.64 25.65
N ASP A 125 3.50 -19.24 24.44
CA ASP A 125 4.26 -19.42 23.20
C ASP A 125 4.26 -18.11 22.37
N PRO A 126 5.38 -17.70 21.75
CA PRO A 126 5.38 -16.59 20.79
C PRO A 126 4.39 -16.82 19.62
N ALA A 127 4.02 -18.08 19.33
CA ALA A 127 2.93 -18.43 18.42
C ALA A 127 1.59 -17.78 18.80
N ASP A 128 1.24 -17.76 20.08
CA ASP A 128 -0.06 -17.26 20.55
C ASP A 128 -0.17 -15.75 20.31
N LEU A 129 0.91 -15.01 20.59
CA LEU A 129 0.98 -13.57 20.33
C LEU A 129 0.99 -13.28 18.83
N LEU A 130 1.74 -14.06 18.05
CA LEU A 130 1.81 -13.93 16.61
C LEU A 130 0.46 -14.21 15.94
N GLU A 131 -0.27 -15.22 16.40
CA GLU A 131 -1.61 -15.54 15.92
C GLU A 131 -2.54 -14.34 16.06
N VAL A 132 -2.61 -13.75 17.26
CA VAL A 132 -3.48 -12.58 17.52
C VAL A 132 -3.11 -11.39 16.63
N TYR A 133 -1.82 -11.07 16.52
CA TYR A 133 -1.38 -9.92 15.74
C TYR A 133 -1.61 -10.10 14.23
N ILE A 134 -1.36 -11.29 13.70
CA ILE A 134 -1.60 -11.58 12.28
C ILE A 134 -3.10 -11.62 12.01
N ASP A 135 -3.92 -12.24 12.86
CA ASP A 135 -5.37 -12.33 12.69
C ASP A 135 -5.98 -10.91 12.66
N ASP A 136 -5.66 -10.08 13.65
CA ASP A 136 -6.09 -8.67 13.68
C ASP A 136 -5.64 -7.91 12.43
N TYR A 137 -4.43 -8.14 11.94
CA TYR A 137 -3.93 -7.48 10.73
C TYR A 137 -4.68 -7.93 9.47
N VAL A 138 -4.82 -9.24 9.24
CA VAL A 138 -5.41 -9.76 7.98
C VAL A 138 -6.92 -9.59 7.92
N THR A 139 -7.62 -9.61 9.05
CA THR A 139 -9.09 -9.43 9.09
C THR A 139 -9.48 -7.97 8.84
N ASN A 140 -8.61 -7.02 9.16
CA ASN A 140 -8.83 -5.60 8.86
C ASN A 140 -8.38 -5.18 7.44
N ASN A 141 -7.71 -6.08 6.71
CA ASN A 141 -7.23 -5.81 5.36
C ASN A 141 -8.35 -5.92 4.31
N THR A 142 -8.17 -5.21 3.19
CA THR A 142 -9.02 -5.43 2.01
C THR A 142 -8.69 -6.76 1.33
N PHE A 143 -9.60 -7.26 0.51
CA PHE A 143 -9.35 -8.41 -0.37
C PHE A 143 -8.08 -8.25 -1.22
N ALA A 144 -7.84 -7.04 -1.76
CA ALA A 144 -6.69 -6.77 -2.60
C ALA A 144 -5.38 -6.86 -1.80
N THR A 145 -5.35 -6.30 -0.60
CA THR A 145 -4.22 -6.34 0.33
C THR A 145 -3.89 -7.78 0.73
N ASN A 146 -4.88 -8.57 1.14
CA ASN A 146 -4.67 -10.00 1.49
C ASN A 146 -4.19 -10.82 0.29
N LYS A 147 -4.67 -10.53 -0.92
CA LYS A 147 -4.16 -11.15 -2.14
C LYS A 147 -2.71 -10.77 -2.45
N GLN A 148 -2.32 -9.53 -2.22
CA GLN A 148 -0.95 -9.06 -2.39
C GLN A 148 -0.01 -9.74 -1.40
N ILE A 149 -0.40 -9.85 -0.13
CA ILE A 149 0.35 -10.59 0.91
C ILE A 149 0.61 -12.03 0.47
N VAL A 150 -0.42 -12.75 0.02
CA VAL A 150 -0.28 -14.13 -0.49
C VAL A 150 0.73 -14.19 -1.63
N THR A 151 0.70 -13.23 -2.55
CA THR A 151 1.62 -13.19 -3.69
C THR A 151 3.05 -12.88 -3.25
N MET A 152 3.22 -11.97 -2.29
CA MET A 152 4.52 -11.50 -1.80
C MET A 152 5.28 -12.59 -1.03
N TYR A 153 4.60 -13.32 -0.15
CA TYR A 153 5.24 -14.24 0.79
C TYR A 153 5.11 -15.73 0.40
N SER A 154 4.13 -16.10 -0.43
CA SER A 154 3.97 -17.47 -0.95
C SER A 154 4.28 -17.61 -2.44
N THR A 155 4.74 -16.55 -3.12
CA THR A 155 4.98 -16.46 -4.58
C THR A 155 3.72 -16.57 -5.45
N ASP A 156 2.84 -17.55 -5.18
CA ASP A 156 1.55 -17.72 -5.84
C ASP A 156 0.50 -18.38 -4.93
N ILE A 157 -0.78 -18.31 -5.34
CA ILE A 157 -1.92 -18.86 -4.59
C ILE A 157 -1.84 -20.38 -4.43
N LYS A 158 -1.25 -21.10 -5.39
CA LYS A 158 -1.19 -22.56 -5.36
C LYS A 158 -0.21 -23.02 -4.28
N SER A 159 0.94 -22.37 -4.17
CA SER A 159 1.89 -22.55 -3.08
C SER A 159 1.26 -22.23 -1.73
N ALA A 160 0.52 -21.11 -1.63
CA ALA A 160 -0.18 -20.73 -0.40
C ALA A 160 -1.22 -21.79 0.02
N MET A 161 -2.02 -22.28 -0.92
CA MET A 161 -2.99 -23.35 -0.65
C MET A 161 -2.33 -24.67 -0.23
N GLN A 162 -1.19 -25.02 -0.83
CA GLN A 162 -0.42 -26.20 -0.44
C GLN A 162 0.11 -26.09 0.99
N ASN A 163 0.69 -24.93 1.33
CA ASN A 163 1.16 -24.64 2.67
C ASN A 163 0.00 -24.68 3.69
N TYR A 164 -1.11 -24.01 3.40
CA TYR A 164 -2.30 -24.06 4.25
C TYR A 164 -2.80 -25.50 4.44
N GLN A 165 -2.87 -26.29 3.37
CA GLN A 165 -3.31 -27.68 3.46
C GLN A 165 -2.36 -28.54 4.31
N GLN A 166 -1.06 -28.33 4.19
CA GLN A 166 -0.05 -29.06 4.94
C GLN A 166 -0.12 -28.77 6.45
N HIS A 167 -0.46 -27.55 6.85
CA HIS A 167 -0.41 -27.11 8.24
C HIS A 167 -1.78 -27.05 8.94
N LEU A 168 -2.86 -26.79 8.20
CA LEU A 168 -4.17 -26.44 8.77
C LEU A 168 -5.35 -27.27 8.22
N GLY A 169 -5.09 -28.30 7.40
CA GLY A 169 -6.11 -29.28 7.00
C GLY A 169 -6.97 -28.92 5.77
N GLY A 170 -6.58 -27.87 5.04
CA GLY A 170 -7.19 -27.46 3.77
C GLY A 170 -8.38 -26.50 3.93
N ILE A 171 -8.70 -25.78 2.86
CA ILE A 171 -9.85 -24.84 2.80
C ILE A 171 -10.88 -25.42 1.84
N ASP A 172 -12.15 -25.50 2.25
CA ASP A 172 -13.23 -25.79 1.32
C ASP A 172 -13.56 -24.56 0.48
N ILE A 173 -12.85 -24.43 -0.64
CA ILE A 173 -12.99 -23.32 -1.59
C ILE A 173 -14.36 -23.29 -2.31
N LEU A 174 -15.17 -24.35 -2.21
CA LEU A 174 -16.48 -24.39 -2.87
C LEU A 174 -17.57 -23.72 -2.02
N THR A 175 -17.38 -23.68 -0.71
CA THR A 175 -18.35 -23.14 0.25
C THR A 175 -17.84 -21.91 1.00
N THR A 176 -16.53 -21.64 0.95
CA THR A 176 -15.92 -20.47 1.59
C THR A 176 -15.89 -19.28 0.61
N PRO A 177 -16.39 -18.09 1.01
CA PRO A 177 -16.23 -16.86 0.24
C PRO A 177 -14.77 -16.57 -0.11
N ILE A 178 -14.50 -16.09 -1.33
CA ILE A 178 -13.13 -15.97 -1.85
C ILE A 178 -12.28 -14.98 -1.06
N ASP A 179 -12.89 -13.94 -0.50
CA ASP A 179 -12.30 -13.01 0.45
C ASP A 179 -11.82 -13.70 1.72
N VAL A 180 -12.68 -14.53 2.33
CA VAL A 180 -12.32 -15.34 3.51
C VAL A 180 -11.24 -16.38 3.17
N VAL A 181 -11.22 -16.92 1.94
CA VAL A 181 -10.12 -17.79 1.49
C VAL A 181 -8.80 -17.02 1.50
N TYR A 182 -8.75 -15.81 0.94
CA TYR A 182 -7.52 -15.03 0.87
C TYR A 182 -7.07 -14.49 2.22
N GLU A 183 -7.98 -14.14 3.13
CA GLU A 183 -7.66 -13.82 4.52
C GLU A 183 -6.96 -15.00 5.21
N LYS A 184 -7.53 -16.20 5.12
CA LYS A 184 -6.93 -17.44 5.68
C LYS A 184 -5.58 -17.77 5.06
N LEU A 185 -5.44 -17.59 3.75
CA LEU A 185 -4.17 -17.81 3.06
C LEU A 185 -3.13 -16.76 3.47
N ALA A 186 -3.51 -15.49 3.59
CA ALA A 186 -2.64 -14.41 4.05
C ALA A 186 -2.17 -14.67 5.48
N PHE A 187 -3.09 -15.01 6.39
CA PHE A 187 -2.78 -15.42 7.77
C PHE A 187 -1.71 -16.52 7.79
N SER A 188 -2.02 -17.66 7.16
CA SER A 188 -1.11 -18.82 7.20
C SER A 188 0.25 -18.52 6.58
N THR A 189 0.28 -17.70 5.54
CA THR A 189 1.52 -17.33 4.86
C THR A 189 2.39 -16.45 5.75
N LEU A 190 1.82 -15.40 6.36
CA LEU A 190 2.54 -14.53 7.29
C LEU A 190 3.00 -15.33 8.52
N PHE A 191 2.16 -16.21 9.05
CA PHE A 191 2.49 -17.02 10.22
C PHE A 191 3.67 -17.95 9.96
N ILE A 192 3.65 -18.69 8.84
CA ILE A 192 4.77 -19.57 8.44
C ILE A 192 6.06 -18.78 8.23
N HIS A 193 5.95 -17.57 7.70
CA HIS A 193 7.11 -16.72 7.42
C HIS A 193 7.70 -16.08 8.68
N PHE A 194 6.89 -15.55 9.60
CA PHE A 194 7.36 -14.85 10.79
C PHE A 194 7.64 -15.73 12.00
N TYR A 195 6.92 -16.85 12.18
CA TYR A 195 7.10 -17.70 13.35
C TYR A 195 8.58 -18.11 13.57
N PRO A 196 9.33 -18.57 12.54
CA PRO A 196 10.75 -18.92 12.71
C PRO A 196 11.68 -17.74 13.06
N LEU A 197 11.22 -16.50 12.89
CA LEU A 197 12.02 -15.28 13.13
C LEU A 197 11.85 -14.76 14.55
N ILE A 198 10.78 -15.16 15.24
CA ILE A 198 10.46 -14.77 16.62
C ILE A 198 10.64 -15.90 17.64
N SER A 199 10.76 -17.15 17.17
CA SER A 199 10.94 -18.37 17.98
C SER A 199 12.38 -18.64 18.40
#